data_AF-A0A355FXE4-F1
#
_entry.id   AF-A0A355FXE4-F1
#
_cell.length_a   1.000
_cell.length_b   1.000
_cell.length_c   1.000
_cell.angle_alpha   90.00
_cell.angle_beta   90.00
_cell.angle_gamma   90.00
#
_symmetry.space_group_name_H-M   'P 1'
#
loop_
_entity.id
_entity.type
_entity.pdbx_description
1 polymer ?
#
loop_
_entity_poly.entity_id
_entity_poly.type
_entity_poly.pdbx_seq_one_letter_code
_entity_poly.pdbx_strand_id
1 'polypeptide(L)'
;MLLNDLLTLAELGAQKPFSMWKAEFELTAPRLTDALSSVYGELEEGTEVKRDVGELLSLLKEPTPNEYDLARAFLSVSEIFSGEDDEHQDLFQSYHAAVKAFYGRAQSAEFHARERSRLTSSLSSQEQAAYDERLFNQEGMMYVLEFYLELYKAIQDAPSEERKRVLIEHREVKLAFGRVPGLWADVASDEILEKFVYKMLNDRLREEILQGYYDFKEVLMKLRVSCDQEGSCTGTYDRVSLAEVMASFKTFLERLLEVFQKAGIMRLKSAFFKPYGNNPNLKDILL
;
A
#
# COMPACT_ATOMS: atom_id res chain seq x y z
N MET A 1 -22.21 16.69 2.79
CA MET A 1 -21.87 16.25 1.42
C MET A 1 -20.38 16.44 1.16
N LEU A 2 -19.85 17.66 1.33
CA LEU A 2 -18.42 17.98 1.21
C LEU A 2 -17.49 17.04 1.99
N LEU A 3 -17.73 16.85 3.30
CA LEU A 3 -16.87 16.01 4.15
C LEU A 3 -16.86 14.53 3.72
N ASN A 4 -17.96 14.00 3.19
CA ASN A 4 -18.01 12.62 2.69
C ASN A 4 -17.19 12.45 1.40
N ASP A 5 -17.24 13.41 0.49
CA ASP A 5 -16.44 13.36 -0.73
C ASP A 5 -14.94 13.55 -0.41
N LEU A 6 -14.60 14.41 0.56
CA LEU A 6 -13.23 14.57 1.07
C LEU A 6 -12.73 13.27 1.71
N LEU A 7 -13.54 12.65 2.57
CA LEU A 7 -13.25 11.34 3.16
C LEU A 7 -13.02 10.28 2.08
N THR A 8 -13.88 10.22 1.06
CA THR A 8 -13.76 9.23 -0.01
C THR A 8 -12.41 9.31 -0.73
N LEU A 9 -11.97 10.53 -1.09
CA LEU A 9 -10.66 10.69 -1.73
C LEU A 9 -9.50 10.42 -0.76
N ALA A 10 -9.62 10.82 0.51
CA ALA A 10 -8.62 10.52 1.52
C ALA A 10 -8.47 9.01 1.77
N GLU A 11 -9.56 8.25 1.79
CA GLU A 11 -9.55 6.79 1.93
C GLU A 11 -8.89 6.12 0.73
N LEU A 12 -9.19 6.56 -0.50
CA LEU A 12 -8.54 6.05 -1.71
C LEU A 12 -7.02 6.33 -1.67
N GLY A 13 -6.64 7.56 -1.34
CA GLY A 13 -5.26 7.97 -1.19
C GLY A 13 -4.52 7.24 -0.06
N ALA A 14 -5.21 6.87 1.02
CA ALA A 14 -4.63 6.05 2.09
C ALA A 14 -4.38 4.60 1.64
N GLN A 15 -5.17 4.09 0.70
CA GLN A 15 -5.13 2.67 0.31
C GLN A 15 -4.17 2.39 -0.84
N LYS A 16 -4.08 3.27 -1.85
CA LYS A 16 -3.35 3.02 -3.10
C LYS A 16 -2.79 4.30 -3.75
N PRO A 17 -1.77 4.20 -4.63
CA PRO A 17 -1.18 5.34 -5.32
C PRO A 17 -2.12 5.93 -6.37
N PHE A 18 -1.98 7.23 -6.63
CA PHE A 18 -2.85 8.04 -7.49
C PHE A 18 -3.10 7.43 -8.86
N SER A 19 -2.08 6.80 -9.46
CA SER A 19 -2.21 6.09 -10.74
C SER A 19 -3.30 5.01 -10.75
N MET A 20 -3.67 4.46 -9.58
CA MET A 20 -4.63 3.37 -9.42
C MET A 20 -6.01 3.81 -8.92
N TRP A 21 -6.20 5.09 -8.59
CA TRP A 21 -7.51 5.66 -8.24
C TRP A 21 -7.81 6.95 -9.02
N LYS A 22 -7.10 7.16 -10.13
CA LYS A 22 -7.26 8.36 -10.98
C LYS A 22 -8.68 8.50 -11.52
N ALA A 23 -9.33 7.40 -11.89
CA ALA A 23 -10.70 7.43 -12.41
C ALA A 23 -11.69 7.93 -11.34
N GLU A 24 -11.54 7.46 -10.11
CA GLU A 24 -12.34 7.88 -8.95
C GLU A 24 -12.09 9.34 -8.59
N PHE A 25 -10.83 9.80 -8.72
CA PHE A 25 -10.46 11.22 -8.59
C PHE A 25 -11.17 12.07 -9.65
N GLU A 26 -11.08 11.70 -10.94
CA GLU A 26 -11.69 12.44 -12.04
C GLU A 26 -13.22 12.57 -11.91
N LEU A 27 -13.88 11.61 -11.25
CA LEU A 27 -15.32 11.65 -10.96
C LEU A 27 -15.69 12.50 -9.74
N THR A 28 -14.80 12.63 -8.77
CA THR A 28 -15.10 13.23 -7.45
C THR A 28 -14.55 14.65 -7.34
N ALA A 29 -13.36 14.91 -7.90
CA ALA A 29 -12.67 16.20 -7.84
C ALA A 29 -13.49 17.38 -8.40
N PRO A 30 -14.28 17.26 -9.49
CA PRO A 30 -15.10 18.37 -9.97
C PRO A 30 -16.17 18.81 -8.95
N ARG A 31 -16.87 17.84 -8.35
CA ARG A 31 -17.91 18.10 -7.34
C ARG A 31 -17.33 18.73 -6.08
N LEU A 32 -16.16 18.23 -5.65
CA LEU A 32 -15.40 18.81 -4.53
C LEU A 32 -14.93 20.23 -4.86
N THR A 33 -14.46 20.47 -6.07
CA THR A 33 -13.99 21.78 -6.52
C THR A 33 -15.12 22.81 -6.46
N ASP A 34 -16.32 22.47 -6.94
CA ASP A 34 -17.47 23.36 -6.89
C ASP A 34 -17.87 23.68 -5.44
N ALA A 35 -17.96 22.66 -4.59
CA ALA A 35 -18.33 22.82 -3.18
C ALA A 35 -17.29 23.64 -2.40
N LEU A 36 -16.01 23.34 -2.56
CA LEU A 36 -14.91 24.07 -1.90
C LEU A 36 -14.77 25.50 -2.44
N SER A 37 -15.11 25.77 -3.71
CA SER A 37 -15.05 27.12 -4.26
C SER A 37 -16.09 28.05 -3.60
N SER A 38 -17.26 27.51 -3.24
CA SER A 38 -18.26 28.26 -2.45
C SER A 38 -17.71 28.62 -1.08
N VAL A 39 -17.17 27.64 -0.36
CA VAL A 39 -16.56 27.85 0.97
C VAL A 39 -15.43 28.87 0.88
N TYR A 40 -14.52 28.69 -0.09
CA TYR A 40 -13.38 29.58 -0.31
C TYR A 40 -13.79 31.04 -0.55
N GLY A 41 -14.89 31.26 -1.27
CA GLY A 41 -15.44 32.60 -1.53
C GLY A 41 -15.93 33.31 -0.26
N GLU A 42 -16.34 32.55 0.76
CA GLU A 42 -16.86 33.06 2.04
C GLU A 42 -15.74 33.29 3.08
N LEU A 43 -14.56 32.71 2.87
CA LEU A 43 -13.42 32.87 3.78
C LEU A 43 -12.80 34.27 3.71
N GLU A 44 -12.36 34.79 4.86
CA GLU A 44 -11.69 36.07 4.98
C GLU A 44 -10.32 36.08 4.28
N GLU A 45 -10.03 37.17 3.56
CA GLU A 45 -8.76 37.36 2.85
C GLU A 45 -7.55 37.35 3.78
N GLY A 46 -6.45 36.75 3.32
CA GLY A 46 -5.19 36.70 4.07
C GLY A 46 -5.15 35.71 5.24
N THR A 47 -6.21 34.94 5.48
CA THR A 47 -6.24 33.90 6.51
C THR A 47 -5.51 32.62 6.06
N GLU A 48 -4.90 31.90 7.01
CA GLU A 48 -4.27 30.60 6.74
C GLU A 48 -5.30 29.58 6.23
N VAL A 49 -6.50 29.58 6.82
CA VAL A 49 -7.64 28.75 6.38
C VAL A 49 -7.95 28.98 4.89
N LYS A 50 -8.04 30.24 4.45
CA LYS A 50 -8.27 30.55 3.03
C LYS A 50 -7.12 30.07 2.15
N ARG A 51 -5.87 30.26 2.58
CA ARG A 51 -4.69 29.78 1.85
C ARG A 51 -4.74 28.25 1.67
N ASP A 52 -4.99 27.52 2.73
CA ASP A 52 -4.92 26.05 2.73
C ASP A 52 -6.06 25.43 1.90
N VAL A 53 -7.28 25.99 1.99
CA VAL A 53 -8.40 25.62 1.10
C VAL A 53 -8.09 25.98 -0.36
N GLY A 54 -7.45 27.12 -0.60
CA GLY A 54 -7.02 27.55 -1.94
C GLY A 54 -5.98 26.62 -2.57
N GLU A 55 -5.03 26.13 -1.79
CA GLU A 55 -4.03 25.14 -2.23
C GLU A 55 -4.71 23.82 -2.63
N LEU A 56 -5.60 23.29 -1.78
CA LEU A 56 -6.38 22.09 -2.10
C LEU A 56 -7.21 22.28 -3.38
N LEU A 57 -7.89 23.42 -3.53
CA LEU A 57 -8.66 23.75 -4.73
C LEU A 57 -7.80 23.81 -6.00
N SER A 58 -6.58 24.32 -5.91
CA SER A 58 -5.65 24.34 -7.04
C SER A 58 -5.30 22.92 -7.47
N LEU A 59 -4.92 22.07 -6.51
CA LEU A 59 -4.50 20.69 -6.78
C LEU A 59 -5.66 19.82 -7.29
N LEU A 60 -6.89 20.01 -6.80
CA LEU A 60 -8.07 19.29 -7.28
C LEU A 60 -8.41 19.60 -8.75
N LYS A 61 -7.96 20.74 -9.30
CA LYS A 61 -8.16 21.11 -10.71
C LYS A 61 -7.09 20.53 -11.63
N GLU A 62 -6.00 20.00 -11.08
CA GLU A 62 -4.95 19.39 -11.88
C GLU A 62 -5.39 18.00 -12.36
N PRO A 63 -5.17 17.63 -13.65
CA PRO A 63 -5.51 16.29 -14.13
C PRO A 63 -4.66 15.17 -13.49
N THR A 64 -3.46 15.52 -13.03
CA THR A 64 -2.47 14.63 -12.43
C THR A 64 -1.72 15.39 -11.33
N PRO A 65 -2.37 15.69 -10.20
CA PRO A 65 -1.71 16.39 -9.10
C PRO A 65 -0.53 15.59 -8.56
N ASN A 66 0.48 16.27 -8.03
CA ASN A 66 1.48 15.61 -7.22
C ASN A 66 0.79 15.01 -5.98
N GLU A 67 0.93 13.69 -5.80
CA GLU A 67 0.22 12.94 -4.76
C GLU A 67 0.60 13.40 -3.35
N TYR A 68 1.87 13.73 -3.11
CA TYR A 68 2.34 14.21 -1.81
C TYR A 68 1.81 15.61 -1.48
N ASP A 69 1.83 16.52 -2.46
CA ASP A 69 1.26 17.86 -2.27
C ASP A 69 -0.26 17.79 -2.05
N LEU A 70 -0.96 16.92 -2.79
CA LEU A 70 -2.40 16.68 -2.58
C LEU A 70 -2.66 16.18 -1.15
N ALA A 71 -1.94 15.14 -0.70
CA ALA A 71 -2.11 14.60 0.64
C ALA A 71 -1.78 15.63 1.74
N ARG A 72 -0.77 16.48 1.52
CA ARG A 72 -0.43 17.59 2.42
C ARG A 72 -1.56 18.61 2.51
N ALA A 73 -2.13 19.03 1.37
CA ALA A 73 -3.24 19.98 1.34
C ALA A 73 -4.50 19.42 2.03
N PHE A 74 -4.80 18.13 1.84
CA PHE A 74 -5.84 17.43 2.60
C PHE A 74 -5.58 17.47 4.11
N LEU A 75 -4.32 17.25 4.55
CA LEU A 75 -3.94 17.30 5.95
C LEU A 75 -4.18 18.69 6.57
N SER A 76 -3.71 19.74 5.91
CA SER A 76 -3.95 21.13 6.34
C SER A 76 -5.45 21.44 6.44
N VAL A 77 -6.23 21.04 5.44
CA VAL A 77 -7.69 21.25 5.46
C VAL A 77 -8.38 20.43 6.55
N SER A 78 -7.87 19.24 6.89
CA SER A 78 -8.42 18.42 7.97
C SER A 78 -8.29 19.08 9.35
N GLU A 79 -7.28 19.91 9.57
CA GLU A 79 -7.08 20.60 10.86
C GLU A 79 -8.14 21.71 11.08
N ILE A 80 -8.77 22.20 10.01
CA ILE A 80 -9.83 23.22 10.09
C ILE A 80 -11.10 22.67 10.77
N PHE A 81 -11.40 21.39 10.56
CA PHE A 81 -12.62 20.75 11.07
C PHE A 81 -12.51 20.27 12.53
N SER A 82 -11.38 20.50 13.22
CA SER A 82 -11.11 19.94 14.55
C SER A 82 -11.88 20.58 15.71
N GLY A 83 -13.01 21.25 15.46
CA GLY A 83 -13.77 22.00 16.46
C GLY A 83 -15.28 22.01 16.31
N GLU A 84 -15.86 21.17 15.44
CA GLU A 84 -17.31 21.18 15.18
C GLU A 84 -18.08 20.13 16.01
N ASP A 85 -19.35 20.48 16.27
CA ASP A 85 -20.44 19.77 16.97
C ASP A 85 -20.32 18.24 17.12
N ASP A 86 -20.75 17.73 18.29
CA ASP A 86 -20.78 16.29 18.62
C ASP A 86 -21.49 15.43 17.54
N GLU A 87 -22.41 16.02 16.77
CA GLU A 87 -23.22 15.33 15.75
C GLU A 87 -22.42 14.80 14.54
N HIS A 88 -21.21 15.33 14.29
CA HIS A 88 -20.36 14.92 13.16
C HIS A 88 -18.96 14.43 13.57
N GLN A 89 -18.76 14.21 14.88
CA GLN A 89 -17.47 13.86 15.44
C GLN A 89 -16.88 12.58 14.83
N ASP A 90 -17.69 11.53 14.65
CA ASP A 90 -17.24 10.26 14.07
C ASP A 90 -16.76 10.40 12.61
N LEU A 91 -17.49 11.19 11.81
CA LEU A 91 -17.15 11.41 10.41
C LEU A 91 -15.88 12.25 10.29
N PHE A 92 -15.73 13.26 11.13
CA PHE A 92 -14.51 14.06 11.22
C PHE A 92 -13.30 13.22 11.64
N GLN A 93 -13.44 12.39 12.68
CA GLN A 93 -12.38 11.49 13.13
C GLN A 93 -11.96 10.51 12.04
N SER A 94 -12.93 9.96 11.30
CA SER A 94 -12.69 9.07 10.16
C SER A 94 -11.92 9.79 9.05
N TYR A 95 -12.35 11.00 8.69
CA TYR A 95 -11.67 11.83 7.70
C TYR A 95 -10.23 12.14 8.11
N HIS A 96 -10.03 12.63 9.33
CA HIS A 96 -8.72 12.97 9.84
C HIS A 96 -7.78 11.77 9.91
N ALA A 97 -8.29 10.59 10.30
CA ALA A 97 -7.51 9.35 10.28
C ALA A 97 -7.12 8.94 8.85
N ALA A 98 -8.05 8.98 7.90
CA ALA A 98 -7.80 8.67 6.50
C ALA A 98 -6.76 9.62 5.89
N VAL A 99 -6.87 10.92 6.15
CA VAL A 99 -5.92 11.92 5.67
C VAL A 99 -4.51 11.73 6.24
N LYS A 100 -4.39 11.39 7.53
CA LYS A 100 -3.09 11.05 8.13
C LYS A 100 -2.45 9.83 7.46
N ALA A 101 -3.25 8.79 7.20
CA ALA A 101 -2.77 7.61 6.50
C ALA A 101 -2.37 7.92 5.04
N PHE A 102 -3.16 8.73 4.32
CA PHE A 102 -2.83 9.20 2.98
C PHE A 102 -1.52 10.00 2.98
N TYR A 103 -1.38 10.98 3.86
CA TYR A 103 -0.16 11.78 3.98
C TYR A 103 1.07 10.91 4.29
N GLY A 104 0.96 9.98 5.25
CA GLY A 104 2.06 9.08 5.60
C GLY A 104 2.53 8.24 4.41
N ARG A 105 1.60 7.61 3.69
CA ARG A 105 1.94 6.81 2.49
C ARG A 105 2.56 7.68 1.39
N ALA A 106 1.95 8.81 1.07
CA ALA A 106 2.42 9.70 0.02
C ALA A 106 3.80 10.29 0.34
N GLN A 107 4.06 10.63 1.61
CA GLN A 107 5.35 11.09 2.10
C GLN A 107 6.43 10.03 1.94
N SER A 108 6.14 8.78 2.33
CA SER A 108 7.06 7.65 2.18
C SER A 108 7.39 7.41 0.70
N ALA A 109 6.37 7.38 -0.16
CA ALA A 109 6.54 7.21 -1.60
C ALA A 109 7.39 8.34 -2.23
N GLU A 110 7.15 9.60 -1.84
CA GLU A 110 7.91 10.77 -2.30
C GLU A 110 9.37 10.73 -1.83
N PHE A 111 9.61 10.38 -0.56
CA PHE A 111 10.96 10.21 -0.02
C PHE A 111 11.77 9.20 -0.84
N HIS A 112 11.19 8.02 -1.09
CA HIS A 112 11.83 7.01 -1.91
C HIS A 112 11.97 7.43 -3.37
N ALA A 113 11.00 8.16 -3.94
CA ALA A 113 11.09 8.67 -5.30
C ALA A 113 12.26 9.65 -5.49
N ARG A 114 12.49 10.54 -4.52
CA ARG A 114 13.65 11.45 -4.51
C ARG A 114 14.97 10.69 -4.45
N GLU A 115 15.05 9.70 -3.56
CA GLU A 115 16.26 8.89 -3.41
C GLU A 115 16.56 8.08 -4.68
N ARG A 116 15.53 7.48 -5.31
CA ARG A 116 15.68 6.81 -6.61
C ARG A 116 16.13 7.78 -7.69
N SER A 117 15.54 8.98 -7.77
CA SER A 117 15.91 9.99 -8.77
C SER A 117 17.36 10.43 -8.60
N ARG A 118 17.81 10.58 -7.35
CA ARG A 118 19.21 10.87 -7.00
C ARG A 118 20.14 9.73 -7.44
N LEU A 119 19.80 8.48 -7.13
CA LEU A 119 20.60 7.32 -7.53
C LEU A 119 20.65 7.17 -9.06
N THR A 120 19.50 7.23 -9.73
CA THR A 120 19.37 7.08 -11.20
C THR A 120 20.14 8.15 -11.95
N SER A 121 20.18 9.39 -11.44
CA SER A 121 20.97 10.47 -12.06
C SER A 121 22.47 10.36 -11.79
N SER A 122 22.88 9.67 -10.73
CA SER A 122 24.29 9.56 -10.32
C SER A 122 25.00 8.29 -10.80
N LEU A 123 24.23 7.25 -11.15
CA LEU A 123 24.75 5.93 -11.52
C LEU A 123 24.62 5.72 -13.04
N SER A 124 25.62 5.07 -13.63
CA SER A 124 25.52 4.55 -14.99
C SER A 124 24.46 3.45 -15.10
N SER A 125 23.94 3.18 -16.30
CA SER A 125 22.95 2.12 -16.50
C SER A 125 23.44 0.74 -16.04
N GLN A 126 24.75 0.47 -16.12
CA GLN A 126 25.33 -0.77 -15.62
C GLN A 126 25.32 -0.82 -14.08
N GLU A 127 25.63 0.28 -13.42
CA GLU A 127 25.59 0.38 -11.96
C GLU A 127 24.16 0.32 -11.42
N GLN A 128 23.19 0.89 -12.14
CA GLN A 128 21.77 0.77 -11.80
C GLN A 128 21.30 -0.69 -11.88
N ALA A 129 21.67 -1.40 -12.96
CA ALA A 129 21.36 -2.82 -13.10
C ALA A 129 22.02 -3.67 -12.00
N ALA A 130 23.28 -3.38 -11.65
CA ALA A 130 23.98 -4.06 -10.56
C ALA A 130 23.38 -3.74 -9.18
N TYR A 131 22.89 -2.52 -8.98
CA TYR A 131 22.16 -2.12 -7.77
C TYR A 131 20.89 -2.95 -7.60
N ASP A 132 20.05 -3.01 -8.64
CA ASP A 132 18.83 -3.83 -8.61
C ASP A 132 19.16 -5.31 -8.44
N GLU A 133 20.16 -5.83 -9.15
CA GLU A 133 20.61 -7.22 -8.98
C GLU A 133 21.00 -7.51 -7.53
N ARG A 134 21.69 -6.59 -6.86
CA ARG A 134 22.05 -6.70 -5.45
C ARG A 134 20.82 -6.65 -4.55
N LEU A 135 19.86 -5.76 -4.83
CA LEU A 135 18.60 -5.68 -4.11
C LEU A 135 17.82 -7.00 -4.17
N PHE A 136 17.73 -7.58 -5.36
CA PHE A 136 17.09 -8.88 -5.57
C PHE A 136 17.83 -10.04 -4.91
N ASN A 137 19.16 -10.08 -4.99
CA ASN A 137 19.94 -11.24 -4.56
C ASN A 137 20.42 -11.22 -3.11
N GLN A 138 20.59 -10.03 -2.51
CA GLN A 138 21.34 -9.86 -1.27
C GLN A 138 20.64 -8.99 -0.23
N GLU A 139 19.90 -7.95 -0.65
CA GLU A 139 19.41 -6.96 0.31
C GLU A 139 18.00 -7.23 0.84
N GLY A 140 17.20 -8.11 0.23
CA GLY A 140 16.00 -8.67 0.87
C GLY A 140 14.79 -8.93 0.00
N MET A 141 14.79 -8.57 -1.29
CA MET A 141 13.69 -8.97 -2.20
C MET A 141 13.56 -10.51 -2.29
N MET A 142 14.68 -11.26 -2.33
CA MET A 142 14.62 -12.73 -2.26
C MET A 142 13.88 -13.21 -0.99
N TYR A 143 14.18 -12.59 0.15
CA TYR A 143 13.49 -12.89 1.41
C TYR A 143 11.99 -12.60 1.31
N VAL A 144 11.59 -11.50 0.67
CA VAL A 144 10.17 -11.16 0.42
C VAL A 144 9.47 -12.26 -0.36
N LEU A 145 10.06 -12.68 -1.49
CA LEU A 145 9.47 -13.73 -2.32
C LEU A 145 9.33 -15.03 -1.53
N GLU A 146 10.37 -15.45 -0.83
CA GLU A 146 10.36 -16.70 -0.06
C GLU A 146 9.40 -16.65 1.13
N PHE A 147 9.30 -15.52 1.82
CA PHE A 147 8.34 -15.29 2.88
C PHE A 147 6.91 -15.46 2.38
N TYR A 148 6.53 -14.77 1.29
CA TYR A 148 5.17 -14.86 0.78
C TYR A 148 4.86 -16.25 0.19
N LEU A 149 5.82 -16.90 -0.47
CA LEU A 149 5.64 -18.27 -0.96
C LEU A 149 5.42 -19.27 0.18
N GLU A 150 6.20 -19.15 1.26
CA GLU A 150 6.07 -20.01 2.44
C GLU A 150 4.74 -19.76 3.18
N LEU A 151 4.36 -18.49 3.34
CA LEU A 151 3.09 -18.13 3.95
C LEU A 151 1.89 -18.62 3.13
N TYR A 152 1.92 -18.45 1.80
CA TYR A 152 0.89 -18.96 0.90
C TYR A 152 0.75 -20.47 1.00
N LYS A 153 1.88 -21.19 0.98
CA LYS A 153 1.87 -22.65 1.16
C LYS A 153 1.33 -23.05 2.52
N ALA A 154 1.75 -22.39 3.60
CA ALA A 154 1.26 -22.67 4.94
C ALA A 154 -0.27 -22.47 5.04
N ILE A 155 -0.82 -21.45 4.36
CA ILE A 155 -2.27 -21.24 4.28
C ILE A 155 -2.94 -22.33 3.44
N GLN A 156 -2.38 -22.72 2.30
CA GLN A 156 -2.95 -23.79 1.48
C GLN A 156 -3.00 -25.14 2.23
N ASP A 157 -1.90 -25.50 2.88
CA ASP A 157 -1.71 -26.77 3.58
C ASP A 157 -2.42 -26.83 4.95
N ALA A 158 -2.92 -25.69 5.45
CA ALA A 158 -3.60 -25.65 6.74
C ALA A 158 -4.87 -26.53 6.75
N PRO A 159 -5.04 -27.39 7.79
CA PRO A 159 -6.04 -28.46 7.78
C PRO A 159 -7.48 -27.98 7.96
N SER A 160 -7.69 -26.73 8.38
CA SER A 160 -9.02 -26.16 8.63
C SER A 160 -9.06 -24.70 8.20
N GLU A 161 -10.26 -24.21 7.91
CA GLU A 161 -10.49 -22.79 7.59
C GLU A 161 -10.07 -21.88 8.74
N GLU A 162 -10.37 -22.27 9.99
CA GLU A 162 -9.92 -21.55 11.18
C GLU A 162 -8.39 -21.39 11.21
N ARG A 163 -7.63 -22.43 10.84
CA ARG A 163 -6.17 -22.32 10.82
C ARG A 163 -5.66 -21.44 9.69
N LYS A 164 -6.36 -21.42 8.54
CA LYS A 164 -6.07 -20.49 7.42
C LYS A 164 -6.26 -19.04 7.86
N ARG A 165 -7.38 -18.77 8.52
CA ARG A 165 -7.74 -17.47 9.10
C ARG A 165 -6.68 -16.96 10.07
N VAL A 166 -6.18 -17.82 10.98
CA VAL A 166 -5.08 -17.46 11.88
C VAL A 166 -3.84 -16.99 11.12
N LEU A 167 -3.46 -17.66 10.02
CA LEU A 167 -2.28 -17.28 9.23
C LEU A 167 -2.45 -15.95 8.47
N ILE A 168 -3.69 -15.56 8.21
CA ILE A 168 -4.04 -14.32 7.51
C ILE A 168 -4.20 -13.15 8.48
N GLU A 169 -4.96 -13.34 9.56
CA GLU A 169 -5.49 -12.26 10.42
C GLU A 169 -4.55 -11.86 11.54
N HIS A 170 -3.78 -12.81 12.09
CA HIS A 170 -2.98 -12.55 13.28
C HIS A 170 -1.82 -11.60 12.98
N ARG A 171 -1.48 -10.76 13.96
CA ARG A 171 -0.28 -9.89 13.88
C ARG A 171 0.99 -10.68 13.67
N GLU A 172 1.10 -11.83 14.34
CA GLU A 172 2.27 -12.68 14.28
C GLU A 172 1.86 -14.15 14.19
N VAL A 173 2.52 -14.89 13.30
CA VAL A 173 2.28 -16.30 13.04
C VAL A 173 3.59 -17.06 13.12
N LYS A 174 3.51 -18.35 13.47
CA LYS A 174 4.68 -19.23 13.53
C LYS A 174 4.78 -20.03 12.24
N LEU A 175 5.83 -19.79 11.47
CA LEU A 175 6.25 -20.60 10.34
C LEU A 175 7.48 -21.45 10.73
N ALA A 176 7.97 -22.28 9.79
CA ALA A 176 9.06 -23.23 10.05
C ALA A 176 10.37 -22.58 10.55
N PHE A 177 10.61 -21.31 10.20
CA PHE A 177 11.86 -20.59 10.45
C PHE A 177 11.74 -19.53 11.54
N GLY A 178 10.57 -19.39 12.18
CA GLY A 178 10.39 -18.46 13.29
C GLY A 178 9.01 -17.84 13.34
N ARG A 179 8.92 -16.77 14.12
CA ARG A 179 7.73 -15.93 14.18
C ARG A 179 7.87 -14.81 13.16
N VAL A 180 6.82 -14.59 12.38
CA VAL A 180 6.75 -13.59 11.31
C VAL A 180 5.38 -12.91 11.33
N PRO A 181 5.23 -11.75 10.69
CA PRO A 181 3.91 -11.15 10.52
C PRO A 181 2.92 -12.09 9.80
N GLY A 182 1.65 -12.05 10.19
CA GLY A 182 0.58 -12.63 9.37
C GLY A 182 0.32 -11.79 8.12
N LEU A 183 -0.41 -12.36 7.15
CA LEU A 183 -0.58 -11.74 5.83
C LEU A 183 -1.19 -10.33 5.89
N TRP A 184 -2.24 -10.14 6.71
CA TRP A 184 -2.90 -8.85 6.88
C TRP A 184 -1.98 -7.82 7.55
N ALA A 185 -1.26 -8.23 8.60
CA ALA A 185 -0.39 -7.32 9.34
C ALA A 185 0.79 -6.80 8.51
N ASP A 186 1.38 -7.67 7.68
CA ASP A 186 2.45 -7.29 6.76
C ASP A 186 1.96 -6.30 5.68
N VAL A 187 0.81 -6.57 5.05
CA VAL A 187 0.27 -5.71 4.00
C VAL A 187 -0.29 -4.39 4.55
N ALA A 188 -0.80 -4.40 5.78
CA ALA A 188 -1.31 -3.19 6.44
C ALA A 188 -0.19 -2.20 6.79
N SER A 189 1.03 -2.67 7.05
CA SER A 189 2.17 -1.80 7.41
C SER A 189 2.93 -1.25 6.20
N ASP A 190 2.70 -1.78 4.98
CA ASP A 190 3.47 -1.48 3.77
C ASP A 190 4.99 -1.68 3.90
N GLU A 191 5.43 -2.42 4.92
CA GLU A 191 6.84 -2.54 5.30
C GLU A 191 7.70 -3.13 4.18
N ILE A 192 7.17 -4.13 3.47
CA ILE A 192 7.86 -4.77 2.34
C ILE A 192 7.99 -3.81 1.15
N LEU A 193 6.98 -2.96 0.90
CA LEU A 193 7.05 -1.95 -0.15
C LEU A 193 8.19 -0.96 0.13
N GLU A 194 8.24 -0.41 1.34
CA GLU A 194 9.23 0.58 1.75
C GLU A 194 10.65 0.02 1.78
N LYS A 195 10.81 -1.18 2.33
CA LYS A 195 12.14 -1.78 2.49
C LYS A 195 12.76 -2.18 1.18
N PHE A 196 11.96 -2.59 0.18
CA PHE A 196 12.49 -3.25 -1.00
C PHE A 196 11.92 -2.73 -2.31
N VAL A 197 10.60 -2.73 -2.50
CA VAL A 197 10.00 -2.40 -3.81
C VAL A 197 10.27 -0.95 -4.20
N TYR A 198 10.13 0.01 -3.27
CA TYR A 198 10.36 1.42 -3.55
C TYR A 198 11.83 1.77 -3.81
N LYS A 199 12.78 0.89 -3.47
CA LYS A 199 14.21 1.11 -3.73
C LYS A 199 14.63 0.71 -5.15
N MET A 200 13.84 -0.12 -5.83
CA MET A 200 14.15 -0.59 -7.19
C MET A 200 14.30 0.58 -8.16
N LEU A 201 15.40 0.61 -8.92
CA LEU A 201 15.69 1.65 -9.91
C LEU A 201 15.01 1.35 -11.25
N ASN A 202 14.81 0.08 -11.59
CA ASN A 202 14.05 -0.31 -12.77
C ASN A 202 12.55 -0.01 -12.59
N ASP A 203 12.12 1.12 -13.13
CA ASP A 203 10.75 1.61 -13.05
C ASP A 203 9.72 0.60 -13.55
N ARG A 204 10.00 -0.08 -14.67
CA ARG A 204 9.07 -1.06 -15.22
C ARG A 204 8.83 -2.23 -14.27
N LEU A 205 9.90 -2.83 -13.75
CA LEU A 205 9.76 -3.96 -12.81
C LEU A 205 9.10 -3.53 -11.50
N ARG A 206 9.45 -2.33 -11.03
CA ARG A 206 8.86 -1.72 -9.84
C ARG A 206 7.35 -1.52 -9.99
N GLU A 207 6.91 -0.93 -11.10
CA GLU A 207 5.50 -0.71 -11.40
C GLU A 207 4.72 -2.02 -11.51
N GLU A 208 5.30 -3.05 -12.14
CA GLU A 208 4.67 -4.37 -12.22
C GLU A 208 4.43 -5.00 -10.83
N ILE A 209 5.37 -4.85 -9.88
CA ILE A 209 5.21 -5.30 -8.49
C ILE A 209 4.19 -4.44 -7.75
N LEU A 210 4.31 -3.11 -7.84
CA LEU A 210 3.40 -2.18 -7.14
C LEU A 210 1.96 -2.43 -7.54
N GLN A 211 1.68 -2.62 -8.84
CA GLN A 211 0.34 -2.96 -9.32
C GLN A 211 -0.17 -4.25 -8.70
N GLY A 212 0.61 -5.34 -8.79
CA GLY A 212 0.20 -6.63 -8.21
C GLY A 212 -0.01 -6.56 -6.69
N TYR A 213 0.83 -5.81 -5.98
CA TYR A 213 0.72 -5.63 -4.54
C TYR A 213 -0.55 -4.86 -4.17
N TYR A 214 -0.83 -3.73 -4.83
CA TYR A 214 -2.00 -2.91 -4.50
C TYR A 214 -3.31 -3.56 -4.94
N ASP A 215 -3.34 -4.30 -6.06
CA ASP A 215 -4.49 -5.12 -6.45
C ASP A 215 -4.80 -6.19 -5.39
N PHE A 216 -3.75 -6.82 -4.85
CA PHE A 216 -3.88 -7.78 -3.77
C PHE A 216 -4.31 -7.12 -2.45
N LYS A 217 -3.68 -6.00 -2.08
CA LYS A 217 -4.00 -5.22 -0.89
C LYS A 217 -5.45 -4.76 -0.91
N GLU A 218 -5.98 -4.32 -2.04
CA GLU A 218 -7.39 -3.91 -2.16
C GLU A 218 -8.35 -5.05 -1.82
N VAL A 219 -8.07 -6.27 -2.27
CA VAL A 219 -8.86 -7.46 -1.90
C VAL A 219 -8.69 -7.80 -0.43
N LEU A 220 -7.45 -7.79 0.08
CA LEU A 220 -7.15 -8.16 1.47
C LEU A 220 -7.74 -7.14 2.46
N MET A 221 -7.70 -5.84 2.17
CA MET A 221 -8.21 -4.80 3.07
C MET A 221 -9.74 -4.74 3.15
N LYS A 222 -10.46 -5.51 2.32
CA LYS A 222 -11.89 -5.78 2.54
C LYS A 222 -12.13 -6.62 3.81
N LEU A 223 -11.10 -7.35 4.27
CA LEU A 223 -11.07 -8.01 5.57
C LEU A 223 -10.91 -6.95 6.67
N ARG A 224 -11.90 -6.85 7.54
CA ARG A 224 -11.82 -5.99 8.72
C ARG A 224 -11.26 -6.78 9.89
N VAL A 225 -10.02 -6.50 10.27
CA VAL A 225 -9.36 -7.18 11.40
C VAL A 225 -9.40 -6.28 12.63
N SER A 226 -9.89 -6.82 13.74
CA SER A 226 -9.80 -6.21 15.07
C SER A 226 -8.89 -7.08 15.92
N CYS A 227 -7.94 -6.46 16.62
CA CYS A 227 -7.04 -7.15 17.53
C CYS A 227 -7.26 -6.65 18.96
N ASP A 228 -7.24 -7.57 19.92
CA ASP A 228 -7.27 -7.24 21.34
C ASP A 228 -5.89 -6.80 21.86
N GLN A 229 -5.85 -6.39 23.14
CA GLN A 229 -4.61 -5.96 23.79
C GLN A 229 -3.59 -7.09 23.97
N GLU A 230 -4.02 -8.36 23.89
CA GLU A 230 -3.18 -9.54 24.00
C GLU A 230 -2.60 -9.97 22.64
N GLY A 231 -3.01 -9.30 21.56
CA GLY A 231 -2.53 -9.54 20.20
C GLY A 231 -3.29 -10.65 19.45
N SER A 232 -4.39 -11.15 20.01
CA SER A 232 -5.32 -12.01 19.29
C SER A 232 -6.14 -11.16 18.32
N CYS A 233 -6.24 -11.60 17.07
CA CYS A 233 -6.92 -10.85 16.03
C CYS A 233 -8.07 -11.67 15.45
N THR A 234 -9.18 -11.02 15.16
CA THR A 234 -10.35 -11.63 14.52
C THR A 234 -10.75 -10.79 13.31
N GLY A 235 -10.83 -11.44 12.15
CA GLY A 235 -11.24 -10.85 10.88
C GLY A 235 -12.72 -11.08 10.54
N THR A 236 -13.38 -10.07 9.96
CA THR A 236 -14.73 -10.16 9.41
C THR A 236 -14.70 -10.25 7.87
N TYR A 237 -15.29 -11.30 7.31
CA TYR A 237 -15.26 -11.65 5.87
C TYR A 237 -16.55 -11.26 5.11
N ASP A 238 -17.34 -10.31 5.62
CA ASP A 238 -18.63 -9.95 5.02
C ASP A 238 -18.52 -9.37 3.60
N ARG A 239 -17.35 -8.84 3.24
CA ARG A 239 -17.07 -8.15 1.98
C ARG A 239 -16.11 -8.89 1.05
N VAL A 240 -15.55 -10.00 1.51
CA VAL A 240 -14.57 -10.79 0.76
C VAL A 240 -14.53 -12.21 1.31
N SER A 241 -14.55 -13.21 0.44
CA SER A 241 -14.37 -14.61 0.85
C SER A 241 -12.89 -14.98 1.00
N LEU A 242 -12.60 -16.01 1.80
CA LEU A 242 -11.24 -16.58 1.88
C LEU A 242 -10.73 -17.05 0.51
N ALA A 243 -11.62 -17.57 -0.35
CA ALA A 243 -11.26 -17.99 -1.70
C ALA A 243 -10.79 -16.81 -2.57
N GLU A 244 -11.47 -15.66 -2.48
CA GLU A 244 -11.06 -14.44 -3.18
C GLU A 244 -9.71 -13.92 -2.68
N VAL A 245 -9.49 -13.91 -1.35
CA VAL A 245 -8.19 -13.54 -0.76
C VAL A 245 -7.08 -14.43 -1.29
N MET A 246 -7.29 -15.76 -1.30
CA MET A 246 -6.28 -16.72 -1.77
C MET A 246 -6.02 -16.64 -3.27
N ALA A 247 -7.06 -16.38 -4.08
CA ALA A 247 -6.90 -16.20 -5.52
C ALA A 247 -6.11 -14.91 -5.83
N SER A 248 -6.41 -13.82 -5.12
CA SER A 248 -5.67 -12.56 -5.26
C SER A 248 -4.21 -12.68 -4.79
N PHE A 249 -3.98 -13.36 -3.66
CA PHE A 249 -2.62 -13.61 -3.16
C PHE A 249 -1.80 -14.47 -4.15
N LYS A 250 -2.41 -15.49 -4.74
CA LYS A 250 -1.79 -16.28 -5.81
C LYS A 250 -1.37 -15.41 -7.00
N THR A 251 -2.27 -14.55 -7.47
CA THR A 251 -2.01 -13.65 -8.60
C THR A 251 -0.83 -12.71 -8.31
N PHE A 252 -0.74 -12.18 -7.09
CA PHE A 252 0.41 -11.38 -6.65
C PHE A 252 1.72 -12.19 -6.66
N LEU A 253 1.70 -13.43 -6.16
CA LEU A 253 2.87 -14.31 -6.18
C LEU A 253 3.33 -14.65 -7.60
N GLU A 254 2.40 -14.92 -8.52
CA GLU A 254 2.72 -15.14 -9.94
C GLU A 254 3.43 -13.91 -10.52
N ARG A 255 2.92 -12.70 -10.23
CA ARG A 255 3.56 -11.44 -10.65
C ARG A 255 4.96 -11.27 -10.06
N LEU A 256 5.16 -11.56 -8.78
CA LEU A 256 6.49 -11.53 -8.16
C LEU A 256 7.45 -12.49 -8.85
N LEU A 257 7.03 -13.74 -9.10
CA LEU A 257 7.85 -14.73 -9.79
C LEU A 257 8.24 -14.28 -11.20
N GLU A 258 7.29 -13.72 -11.96
CA GLU A 258 7.57 -13.15 -13.29
C GLU A 258 8.60 -12.02 -13.24
N VAL A 259 8.51 -11.12 -12.27
CA VAL A 259 9.44 -10.00 -12.11
C VAL A 259 10.84 -10.50 -11.75
N PHE A 260 10.97 -11.50 -10.88
CA PHE A 260 12.25 -12.13 -10.61
C PHE A 260 12.87 -12.77 -11.87
N GLN A 261 12.07 -13.46 -12.67
CA GLN A 261 12.54 -14.04 -13.93
C GLN A 261 13.00 -12.96 -14.92
N LYS A 262 12.26 -11.85 -15.05
CA LYS A 262 12.65 -10.69 -15.89
C LYS A 262 13.92 -10.02 -15.39
N ALA A 263 14.16 -10.03 -14.07
CA ALA A 263 15.41 -9.57 -13.46
C ALA A 263 16.58 -10.57 -13.63
N GLY A 264 16.38 -11.69 -14.34
CA GLY A 264 17.42 -12.71 -14.58
C GLY A 264 17.61 -13.69 -13.43
N ILE A 265 16.73 -13.67 -12.42
CA ILE A 265 16.84 -14.52 -11.25
C ILE A 265 15.92 -15.72 -11.45
N MET A 266 16.54 -16.86 -11.69
CA MET A 266 15.82 -18.09 -12.06
C MET A 266 15.71 -19.08 -10.91
N ARG A 267 16.35 -18.83 -9.77
CA ARG A 267 16.36 -19.76 -8.64
C ARG A 267 16.22 -19.02 -7.31
N LEU A 268 15.48 -19.62 -6.39
CA LEU A 268 15.48 -19.21 -4.99
C LEU A 268 16.85 -19.55 -4.37
N LYS A 269 17.28 -18.80 -3.36
CA LYS A 269 18.65 -18.91 -2.82
C LYS A 269 18.68 -19.26 -1.34
N SER A 270 17.56 -19.21 -0.63
CA SER A 270 17.59 -19.39 0.82
C SER A 270 17.72 -20.83 1.26
N ALA A 271 18.47 -20.96 2.35
CA ALA A 271 18.56 -22.17 3.15
C ALA A 271 17.44 -22.27 4.20
N PHE A 272 16.69 -21.18 4.44
CA PHE A 272 15.80 -21.02 5.60
C PHE A 272 14.32 -21.34 5.30
N PHE A 273 13.85 -21.16 4.07
CA PHE A 273 12.43 -21.35 3.71
C PHE A 273 12.21 -22.71 3.01
N LYS A 274 11.93 -23.77 3.75
CA LYS A 274 11.52 -25.08 3.18
C LYS A 274 9.98 -25.17 3.10
N PRO A 275 9.41 -25.62 1.97
CA PRO A 275 9.99 -26.58 1.01
C PRO A 275 10.82 -25.95 -0.11
N TYR A 276 10.89 -24.63 -0.20
CA TYR A 276 11.63 -23.92 -1.25
C TYR A 276 13.15 -23.83 -0.99
N GLY A 277 13.64 -24.50 0.04
CA GLY A 277 15.06 -24.61 0.33
C GLY A 277 15.73 -25.58 -0.64
N ASN A 278 17.00 -25.31 -0.98
CA ASN A 278 17.83 -26.06 -1.94
C ASN A 278 17.69 -25.64 -3.43
N ASN A 279 17.63 -24.33 -3.69
CA ASN A 279 17.74 -23.74 -5.03
C ASN A 279 16.73 -24.23 -6.09
N PRO A 280 15.41 -24.31 -5.80
CA PRO A 280 14.41 -24.63 -6.81
C PRO A 280 14.41 -23.59 -7.94
N ASN A 281 14.08 -24.03 -9.14
CA ASN A 281 13.87 -23.14 -10.26
C ASN A 281 12.53 -22.41 -10.09
N LEU A 282 12.47 -21.10 -10.37
CA LEU A 282 11.23 -20.34 -10.19
C LEU A 282 10.07 -20.88 -11.03
N LYS A 283 10.36 -21.40 -12.21
CA LYS A 283 9.37 -22.03 -13.12
C LYS A 283 8.81 -23.36 -12.60
N ASP A 284 9.46 -23.97 -11.61
CA ASP A 284 9.02 -25.25 -11.02
C ASP A 284 8.19 -25.02 -9.74
N ILE A 285 8.00 -23.76 -9.32
CA ILE A 285 7.17 -23.40 -8.19
C ILE A 285 5.70 -23.51 -8.59
N LEU A 286 4.98 -24.43 -7.95
CA LEU A 286 3.55 -24.63 -8.15
C LEU A 286 2.78 -23.85 -7.08
N LEU A 287 1.93 -22.93 -7.52
CA LEU A 287 1.01 -22.13 -6.70
C LEU A 287 -0.42 -22.68 -6.77
#